data_AF-A0A8B5XKW2-F1
#
_entry.id   AF-A0A8B5XKW2-F1
#
_cell.length_a   1.000
_cell.length_b   1.000
_cell.length_c   1.000
_cell.angle_alpha   90.00
_cell.angle_beta   90.00
_cell.angle_gamma   90.00
#
_symmetry.space_group_name_H-M   'P 1'
#
loop_
_entity.id
_entity.type
_entity.pdbx_description
1 polymer ?
#
loop_
_entity_poly.entity_id
_entity_poly.type
_entity_poly.pdbx_seq_one_letter_code
_entity_poly.pdbx_strand_id
1 'polypeptide(L)'
;FKDATKKNVYIVEPETSIEDFKNKKHRAYDGLNNDVHSRMILPLLNLKKAHIFLISTYNTMAYSAFEKYGKNTEEARNEFKKEIDKVAKAQQDYLDFWGRLASDKVRNKLLKSQNVVPSPVWDNMNAPGYGWLDKYGYKDGSSDYAPSRELFGPTGRYFPPNWNMGAMAKIWDNPYKEESVYYMVTDMISDFGISAFTHETTHINDRLAYLGGWRHREGTFVEAFAQGMLQSPSVSNPNGEYGALGINMAYERNNDGNQWYNYNPNKLKNRQEIDDYMKRYNEAMMLLDYVEAESVLSKNLSDNSQWFKKVDRKMREKGSYNNNLVAPNQWDLVRDLNEDEKVIKLNTIKDLVDNNFATRHGVGNGVFKPEDFTPNSAYVTVNMMAGIYGGNTSEGAVGALSFKHNTFRMWGYFGYEKGFVGYASNKYKDIANKENNGLLSDKLIIQKVSEGRFNTLEEWKNSWYEEIYNKATTKGFVPISVDNEQISTYARLKELFNEAVQK
;
A
#
# COMPACT_ATOMS: atom_id res chain seq x y z
N PHE A 1 34.46 -6.95 7.00
CA PHE A 1 33.45 -6.73 8.04
C PHE A 1 32.69 -8.01 8.37
N LYS A 2 31.91 -8.59 7.43
CA LYS A 2 31.08 -9.79 7.66
C LYS A 2 31.84 -10.95 8.32
N ASP A 3 33.04 -11.27 7.84
CA ASP A 3 33.86 -12.32 8.43
C ASP A 3 34.32 -12.01 9.87
N ALA A 4 34.68 -10.76 10.15
CA ALA A 4 35.14 -10.32 11.46
C ALA A 4 34.03 -10.34 12.52
N THR A 5 32.77 -10.19 12.13
CA THR A 5 31.61 -10.15 13.05
C THR A 5 30.85 -11.48 13.13
N LYS A 6 31.17 -12.48 12.30
CA LYS A 6 30.34 -13.68 12.06
C LYS A 6 30.00 -14.51 13.31
N LYS A 7 30.81 -14.41 14.37
CA LYS A 7 30.57 -15.12 15.63
C LYS A 7 29.27 -14.67 16.30
N ASN A 8 28.99 -13.36 16.26
CA ASN A 8 27.89 -12.75 17.01
C ASN A 8 26.90 -12.01 16.09
N VAL A 9 27.24 -11.78 14.82
CA VAL A 9 26.38 -11.06 13.87
C VAL A 9 26.06 -11.92 12.66
N TYR A 10 24.77 -12.16 12.45
CA TYR A 10 24.27 -12.74 11.21
C TYR A 10 23.93 -11.63 10.21
N ILE A 11 24.66 -11.56 9.10
CA ILE A 11 24.47 -10.52 8.08
C ILE A 11 23.83 -11.15 6.84
N VAL A 12 22.64 -10.65 6.51
CA VAL A 12 21.89 -11.01 5.30
C VAL A 12 22.00 -9.87 4.30
N GLU A 13 22.45 -10.20 3.10
CA GLU A 13 22.55 -9.30 1.95
C GLU A 13 21.75 -9.95 0.83
N PRO A 14 20.41 -9.80 0.82
CA PRO A 14 19.56 -10.44 -0.18
C PRO A 14 19.93 -9.93 -1.59
N GLU A 15 19.96 -10.85 -2.55
CA GLU A 15 20.28 -10.49 -3.94
C GLU A 15 19.14 -9.66 -4.56
N THR A 16 19.51 -8.58 -5.23
CA THR A 16 18.56 -7.82 -6.07
C THR A 16 18.36 -8.50 -7.42
N SER A 17 17.10 -8.57 -7.85
CA SER A 17 16.67 -8.96 -9.18
C SER A 17 16.87 -7.84 -10.22
N ILE A 18 17.22 -6.62 -9.80
CA ILE A 18 17.50 -5.49 -10.68
C ILE A 18 18.95 -5.58 -11.17
N GLU A 19 19.13 -5.92 -12.46
CA GLU A 19 20.46 -6.14 -13.04
C GLU A 19 21.41 -4.96 -12.84
N ASP A 20 20.94 -3.73 -13.06
CA ASP A 20 21.75 -2.51 -12.91
C ASP A 20 22.24 -2.26 -11.47
N PHE A 21 21.58 -2.87 -10.47
CA PHE A 21 21.87 -2.66 -9.05
C PHE A 21 22.78 -3.75 -8.48
N LYS A 22 22.87 -4.93 -9.12
CA LYS A 22 23.67 -6.08 -8.62
C LYS A 22 25.13 -5.76 -8.32
N ASN A 23 25.77 -4.93 -9.15
CA ASN A 23 27.18 -4.58 -9.01
C ASN A 23 27.41 -3.24 -8.28
N LYS A 24 26.37 -2.66 -7.67
CA LYS A 24 26.44 -1.37 -6.96
C LYS A 24 26.75 -1.57 -5.48
N LYS A 25 27.05 -0.50 -4.75
CA LYS A 25 27.24 -0.55 -3.29
C LYS A 25 25.93 -0.96 -2.62
N HIS A 26 25.87 -2.13 -2.01
CA HIS A 26 24.71 -2.62 -1.24
C HIS A 26 25.11 -3.59 -0.12
N ARG A 27 26.42 -3.81 0.06
CA ARG A 27 26.97 -4.69 1.09
C ARG A 27 26.88 -4.03 2.46
N ALA A 28 26.84 -4.83 3.51
CA ALA A 28 26.62 -4.34 4.87
C ALA A 28 27.62 -3.26 5.28
N TYR A 29 28.90 -3.40 4.92
CA TYR A 29 29.89 -2.37 5.27
C TYR A 29 29.68 -1.07 4.50
N ASP A 30 29.27 -1.12 3.22
CA ASP A 30 28.93 0.07 2.45
C ASP A 30 27.73 0.80 3.08
N GLY A 31 26.72 0.05 3.50
CA GLY A 31 25.55 0.59 4.19
C GLY A 31 25.85 1.12 5.61
N LEU A 32 26.87 0.59 6.28
CA LEU A 32 27.31 1.04 7.60
C LEU A 32 28.23 2.28 7.56
N ASN A 33 29.08 2.38 6.53
CA ASN A 33 30.16 3.36 6.47
C ASN A 33 29.68 4.76 6.02
N ASN A 34 28.83 5.39 6.82
CA ASN A 34 28.31 6.75 6.66
C ASN A 34 28.02 7.39 8.02
N ASP A 35 27.65 8.66 8.04
CA ASP A 35 27.43 9.46 9.24
C ASP A 35 26.21 9.04 10.10
N VAL A 36 25.27 8.27 9.55
CA VAL A 36 24.10 7.75 10.28
C VAL A 36 24.41 6.41 10.94
N HIS A 37 24.99 5.47 10.19
CA HIS A 37 25.16 4.07 10.59
C HIS A 37 26.54 3.74 11.18
N SER A 38 27.57 4.55 10.93
CA SER A 38 28.96 4.26 11.34
C SER A 38 29.12 3.99 12.83
N ARG A 39 28.28 4.61 13.66
CA ARG A 39 28.24 4.38 15.12
C ARG A 39 27.99 2.91 15.49
N MET A 40 27.39 2.11 14.61
CA MET A 40 27.14 0.68 14.84
C MET A 40 28.39 -0.18 14.61
N ILE A 41 29.38 0.30 13.83
CA ILE A 41 30.53 -0.50 13.38
C ILE A 41 31.34 -1.03 14.57
N LEU A 42 31.77 -0.16 15.49
CA LEU A 42 32.61 -0.56 16.62
C LEU A 42 31.85 -1.48 17.60
N PRO A 43 30.60 -1.18 18.02
CA PRO A 43 29.80 -2.11 18.81
C PRO A 43 29.63 -3.50 18.16
N LEU A 44 29.29 -3.57 16.86
CA LEU A 44 29.11 -4.84 16.15
C LEU A 44 30.41 -5.68 16.09
N LEU A 45 31.58 -5.02 16.04
CA LEU A 45 32.89 -5.69 16.09
C LEU A 45 33.27 -6.20 17.49
N ASN A 46 32.62 -5.69 18.55
CA ASN A 46 33.01 -5.93 19.94
C ASN A 46 31.93 -6.62 20.79
N LEU A 47 30.89 -7.18 20.15
CA LEU A 47 29.87 -7.96 20.84
C LEU A 47 30.50 -9.12 21.61
N LYS A 48 30.02 -9.37 22.83
CA LYS A 48 30.48 -10.45 23.69
C LYS A 48 29.38 -11.49 23.89
N LYS A 49 28.21 -11.03 24.34
CA LYS A 49 27.07 -11.89 24.66
C LYS A 49 25.91 -11.74 23.68
N ALA A 50 25.72 -10.56 23.10
CA ALA A 50 24.60 -10.31 22.21
C ALA A 50 24.80 -10.99 20.85
N HIS A 51 23.70 -11.49 20.29
CA HIS A 51 23.63 -12.03 18.94
C HIS A 51 22.69 -11.16 18.10
N ILE A 52 23.27 -10.47 17.14
CA ILE A 52 22.56 -9.48 16.31
C ILE A 52 22.36 -10.05 14.92
N PHE A 53 21.27 -9.67 14.27
CA PHE A 53 21.17 -9.85 12.83
C PHE A 53 20.94 -8.51 12.13
N LEU A 54 21.52 -8.42 10.94
CA LEU A 54 21.53 -7.24 10.10
C LEU A 54 21.03 -7.64 8.70
N ILE A 55 19.98 -6.98 8.23
CA ILE A 55 19.52 -7.09 6.83
C ILE A 55 19.98 -5.83 6.10
N SER A 56 20.85 -6.01 5.10
CA SER A 56 21.41 -4.93 4.29
C SER A 56 20.86 -5.02 2.88
N THR A 57 19.97 -4.11 2.52
CA THR A 57 19.49 -3.94 1.13
C THR A 57 20.15 -2.70 0.51
N TYR A 58 19.85 -2.42 -0.75
CA TYR A 58 20.30 -1.17 -1.37
C TYR A 58 19.55 0.08 -0.87
N ASN A 59 18.41 -0.08 -0.17
CA ASN A 59 17.56 1.03 0.27
C ASN A 59 17.52 1.17 1.80
N THR A 60 17.65 0.08 2.53
CA THR A 60 17.41 -0.01 3.98
C THR A 60 18.50 -0.80 4.70
N MET A 61 18.66 -0.51 5.99
CA MET A 61 19.53 -1.24 6.92
C MET A 61 18.71 -1.62 8.15
N ALA A 62 18.36 -2.90 8.29
CA ALA A 62 17.50 -3.39 9.36
C ALA A 62 18.28 -4.10 10.47
N TYR A 63 18.00 -3.74 11.72
CA TYR A 63 18.72 -4.21 12.90
C TYR A 63 17.77 -4.86 13.91
N SER A 64 18.13 -6.05 14.39
CA SER A 64 17.44 -6.69 15.52
C SER A 64 18.34 -7.74 16.17
N ALA A 65 17.84 -8.40 17.21
CA ALA A 65 18.58 -9.36 18.03
C ALA A 65 17.87 -10.72 18.06
N PHE A 66 18.64 -11.79 18.13
CA PHE A 66 18.09 -13.14 18.27
C PHE A 66 17.40 -13.34 19.62
N GLU A 67 17.94 -12.73 20.68
CA GLU A 67 17.40 -12.80 22.04
C GLU A 67 15.99 -12.22 22.14
N LYS A 68 15.66 -11.22 21.30
CA LYS A 68 14.31 -10.65 21.17
C LYS A 68 13.29 -11.71 20.79
N TYR A 69 13.67 -12.65 19.93
CA TYR A 69 12.82 -13.75 19.48
C TYR A 69 12.95 -15.00 20.36
N GLY A 70 13.54 -14.86 21.56
CA GLY A 70 13.80 -15.97 22.48
C GLY A 70 14.84 -16.98 21.97
N LYS A 71 15.65 -16.62 20.97
CA LYS A 71 16.63 -17.51 20.33
C LYS A 71 17.98 -17.42 21.04
N ASN A 72 18.04 -18.00 22.24
CA ASN A 72 19.19 -17.86 23.15
C ASN A 72 20.29 -18.93 22.95
N THR A 73 20.00 -20.05 22.27
CA THR A 73 20.99 -21.10 21.94
C THR A 73 21.46 -21.00 20.49
N GLU A 74 22.62 -21.59 20.18
CA GLU A 74 23.15 -21.57 18.81
C GLU A 74 22.23 -22.30 17.83
N GLU A 75 21.65 -23.43 18.24
CA GLU A 75 20.71 -24.23 17.45
C GLU A 75 19.46 -23.42 17.10
N ALA A 76 18.85 -22.79 18.11
CA ALA A 76 17.65 -21.96 17.92
C ALA A 76 17.94 -20.75 17.02
N ARG A 77 19.14 -20.15 17.12
CA ARG A 77 19.56 -19.08 16.20
C ARG A 77 19.75 -19.59 14.79
N ASN A 78 20.41 -20.73 14.61
CA ASN A 78 20.66 -21.32 13.30
C ASN A 78 19.37 -21.71 12.58
N GLU A 79 18.38 -22.23 13.31
CA GLU A 79 17.05 -22.50 12.76
C GLU A 79 16.33 -21.21 12.34
N PHE A 80 16.37 -20.19 13.20
CA PHE A 80 15.69 -18.91 12.97
C PHE A 80 16.26 -18.10 11.81
N LYS A 81 17.51 -18.34 11.39
CA LYS A 81 18.11 -17.72 10.18
C LYS A 81 17.22 -17.88 8.94
N LYS A 82 16.51 -19.01 8.81
CA LYS A 82 15.59 -19.24 7.68
C LYS A 82 14.45 -18.22 7.62
N GLU A 83 13.88 -17.84 8.77
CA GLU A 83 12.84 -16.82 8.83
C GLU A 83 13.39 -15.42 8.58
N ILE A 84 14.62 -15.14 9.06
CA ILE A 84 15.32 -13.88 8.75
C ILE A 84 15.57 -13.77 7.25
N ASP A 85 16.08 -14.83 6.61
CA ASP A 85 16.35 -14.86 5.17
C ASP A 85 15.07 -14.68 4.34
N LYS A 86 13.97 -15.31 4.77
CA LYS A 86 12.65 -15.15 4.16
C LYS A 86 12.17 -13.70 4.23
N VAL A 87 12.25 -13.06 5.40
CA VAL A 87 11.85 -11.65 5.56
C VAL A 87 12.79 -10.72 4.78
N ALA A 88 14.10 -10.96 4.81
CA ALA A 88 15.08 -10.20 4.03
C ALA A 88 14.79 -10.26 2.53
N LYS A 89 14.46 -11.46 2.02
CA LYS A 89 14.06 -11.66 0.63
C LYS A 89 12.78 -10.90 0.31
N ALA A 90 11.75 -10.96 1.15
CA ALA A 90 10.49 -10.23 0.93
C ALA A 90 10.69 -8.70 0.95
N GLN A 91 11.54 -8.19 1.84
CA GLN A 91 11.93 -6.78 1.86
C GLN A 91 12.64 -6.37 0.56
N GLN A 92 13.57 -7.21 0.07
CA GLN A 92 14.27 -6.98 -1.19
C GLN A 92 13.33 -7.05 -2.40
N ASP A 93 12.36 -7.98 -2.40
CA ASP A 93 11.36 -8.13 -3.45
C ASP A 93 10.46 -6.91 -3.58
N TYR A 94 10.04 -6.34 -2.44
CA TYR A 94 9.30 -5.08 -2.41
C TYR A 94 10.09 -3.93 -3.01
N LEU A 95 11.36 -3.79 -2.62
CA LEU A 95 12.22 -2.74 -3.15
C LEU A 95 12.44 -2.92 -4.66
N ASP A 96 12.71 -4.15 -5.10
CA ASP A 96 12.90 -4.47 -6.51
C ASP A 96 11.63 -4.28 -7.35
N PHE A 97 10.45 -4.55 -6.79
CA PHE A 97 9.19 -4.24 -7.44
C PHE A 97 9.13 -2.74 -7.80
N TRP A 98 9.47 -1.88 -6.85
CA TRP A 98 9.60 -0.44 -7.10
C TRP A 98 10.75 -0.09 -8.04
N GLY A 99 11.86 -0.82 -7.99
CA GLY A 99 12.96 -0.71 -8.94
C GLY A 99 12.56 -1.01 -10.39
N ARG A 100 11.56 -1.88 -10.60
CA ARG A 100 10.97 -2.18 -11.92
C ARG A 100 9.90 -1.18 -12.34
N LEU A 101 9.13 -0.66 -11.37
CA LEU A 101 7.98 0.21 -11.61
C LEU A 101 8.33 1.69 -11.75
N ALA A 102 9.18 2.22 -10.85
CA ALA A 102 9.46 3.65 -10.73
C ALA A 102 9.95 4.26 -12.05
N SER A 103 9.56 5.51 -12.31
CA SER A 103 10.01 6.26 -13.50
C SER A 103 11.53 6.38 -13.57
N ASP A 104 12.09 6.40 -14.77
CA ASP A 104 13.54 6.41 -14.99
C ASP A 104 14.22 7.61 -14.32
N LYS A 105 13.50 8.74 -14.25
CA LYS A 105 13.94 10.00 -13.61
C LYS A 105 14.28 9.83 -12.12
N VAL A 106 13.62 8.92 -11.42
CA VAL A 106 13.74 8.76 -9.97
C VAL A 106 14.17 7.37 -9.52
N ARG A 107 14.16 6.38 -10.40
CA ARG A 107 14.52 4.99 -10.10
C ARG A 107 15.86 4.87 -9.36
N ASN A 108 16.89 5.59 -9.82
CA ASN A 108 18.21 5.55 -9.17
C ASN A 108 18.21 6.11 -7.74
N LYS A 109 17.23 6.93 -7.35
CA LYS A 109 17.11 7.40 -5.96
C LYS A 109 16.77 6.29 -4.98
N LEU A 110 16.23 5.16 -5.45
CA LEU A 110 15.98 3.99 -4.61
C LEU A 110 17.29 3.32 -4.15
N LEU A 111 18.38 3.43 -4.92
CA LEU A 111 19.74 2.95 -4.58
C LEU A 111 20.40 3.88 -3.55
N LYS A 112 19.83 3.95 -2.34
CA LYS A 112 20.26 4.86 -1.26
C LYS A 112 21.67 4.55 -0.77
N SER A 113 22.09 3.28 -0.75
CA SER A 113 23.44 2.85 -0.39
C SER A 113 24.56 3.45 -1.24
N GLN A 114 24.23 3.98 -2.42
CA GLN A 114 25.18 4.72 -3.26
C GLN A 114 24.90 6.22 -3.31
N ASN A 115 23.62 6.61 -3.34
CA ASN A 115 23.23 7.97 -3.68
C ASN A 115 22.86 8.84 -2.46
N VAL A 116 22.56 8.22 -1.31
CA VAL A 116 22.19 8.89 -0.05
C VAL A 116 22.71 8.02 1.12
N VAL A 117 21.83 7.64 2.04
CA VAL A 117 22.07 6.76 3.18
C VAL A 117 20.90 5.78 3.22
N PRO A 118 21.14 4.46 3.32
CA PRO A 118 20.07 3.50 3.51
C PRO A 118 19.23 3.83 4.74
N SER A 119 17.91 3.80 4.61
CA SER A 119 17.02 4.11 5.72
C SER A 119 17.17 3.08 6.86
N PRO A 120 17.42 3.51 8.10
CA PRO A 120 17.44 2.60 9.23
C PRO A 120 16.07 1.94 9.45
N VAL A 121 16.06 0.66 9.78
CA VAL A 121 14.87 -0.09 10.18
C VAL A 121 15.16 -0.72 11.54
N TRP A 122 14.44 -0.27 12.55
CA TRP A 122 14.66 -0.67 13.93
C TRP A 122 13.52 -1.56 14.39
N ASP A 123 13.88 -2.75 14.84
CA ASP A 123 12.92 -3.66 15.48
C ASP A 123 12.69 -3.25 16.94
N ASN A 124 11.54 -3.64 17.49
CA ASN A 124 11.19 -3.33 18.87
C ASN A 124 12.11 -4.09 19.87
N MET A 125 12.12 -3.69 21.15
CA MET A 125 12.96 -4.33 22.18
C MET A 125 12.15 -5.11 23.22
N ASN A 126 11.02 -5.68 22.82
CA ASN A 126 10.27 -6.62 23.66
C ASN A 126 10.88 -8.01 23.53
N ALA A 127 11.38 -8.56 24.63
CA ALA A 127 12.03 -9.88 24.62
C ALA A 127 11.36 -10.84 25.62
N PRO A 128 11.12 -12.11 25.26
CA PRO A 128 10.61 -13.13 26.18
C PRO A 128 11.43 -13.22 27.47
N GLY A 129 10.75 -13.29 28.62
CA GLY A 129 11.38 -13.30 29.94
C GLY A 129 11.81 -11.91 30.43
N TYR A 130 11.92 -10.91 29.55
CA TYR A 130 12.28 -9.54 29.89
C TYR A 130 11.10 -8.57 29.82
N GLY A 131 10.25 -8.70 28.80
CA GLY A 131 9.23 -7.70 28.47
C GLY A 131 9.85 -6.52 27.73
N TRP A 132 9.24 -5.34 27.88
CA TRP A 132 9.72 -4.10 27.28
C TRP A 132 10.91 -3.54 28.05
N LEU A 133 12.04 -3.49 27.38
CA LEU A 133 13.31 -3.11 27.98
C LEU A 133 13.54 -1.60 27.93
N ASP A 134 14.32 -1.08 28.88
CA ASP A 134 14.85 0.29 28.83
C ASP A 134 16.13 0.38 27.96
N LYS A 135 16.65 1.59 27.79
CA LYS A 135 17.88 1.85 27.00
C LYS A 135 19.13 1.14 27.52
N TYR A 136 19.11 0.67 28.77
CA TYR A 136 20.21 -0.02 29.40
C TYR A 136 19.97 -1.53 29.44
N GLY A 137 18.77 -2.01 29.12
CA GLY A 137 18.41 -3.42 29.21
C GLY A 137 18.36 -3.96 30.63
N TYR A 138 18.09 -3.09 31.62
CA TYR A 138 17.97 -3.52 33.01
C TYR A 138 16.60 -4.12 33.28
N LYS A 139 16.56 -5.18 34.10
CA LYS A 139 15.34 -5.73 34.68
C LYS A 139 15.64 -6.31 36.06
N ASP A 140 14.84 -5.90 37.06
CA ASP A 140 14.99 -6.38 38.42
C ASP A 140 14.89 -7.91 38.51
N GLY A 141 15.85 -8.51 39.22
CA GLY A 141 15.93 -9.96 39.39
C GLY A 141 16.33 -10.76 38.14
N SER A 142 16.73 -10.09 37.04
CA SER A 142 17.22 -10.73 35.80
C SER A 142 18.62 -10.25 35.43
N SER A 143 19.36 -11.01 34.62
CA SER A 143 20.61 -10.53 34.04
C SER A 143 20.36 -9.40 33.05
N ASP A 144 21.30 -8.46 32.91
CA ASP A 144 21.18 -7.40 31.89
C ASP A 144 20.97 -7.98 30.48
N TYR A 145 20.04 -7.39 29.73
CA TYR A 145 19.76 -7.77 28.36
C TYR A 145 20.89 -7.32 27.43
N ALA A 146 21.69 -8.30 26.97
CA ALA A 146 22.93 -8.06 26.24
C ALA A 146 22.77 -7.19 24.98
N PRO A 147 21.76 -7.35 24.11
CA PRO A 147 21.62 -6.49 22.93
C PRO A 147 21.46 -5.00 23.25
N SER A 148 20.71 -4.63 24.29
CA SER A 148 20.59 -3.24 24.73
C SER A 148 21.92 -2.71 25.27
N ARG A 149 22.63 -3.52 26.06
CA ARG A 149 23.92 -3.18 26.67
C ARG A 149 25.04 -3.00 25.67
N GLU A 150 25.14 -3.89 24.71
CA GLU A 150 26.31 -4.00 23.82
C GLU A 150 26.11 -3.23 22.52
N LEU A 151 24.87 -2.99 22.07
CA LEU A 151 24.59 -2.34 20.79
C LEU A 151 23.65 -1.13 20.90
N PHE A 152 22.37 -1.34 21.26
CA PHE A 152 21.34 -0.31 21.05
C PHE A 152 21.46 0.88 22.01
N GLY A 153 21.82 0.62 23.27
CA GLY A 153 22.08 1.66 24.27
C GLY A 153 23.30 2.53 23.93
N PRO A 154 24.51 1.94 23.77
CA PRO A 154 25.74 2.69 23.46
C PRO A 154 25.67 3.51 22.16
N THR A 155 24.85 3.08 21.19
CA THR A 155 24.71 3.77 19.89
C THR A 155 23.62 4.85 19.91
N GLY A 156 22.87 4.97 21.01
CA GLY A 156 21.71 5.86 21.11
C GLY A 156 20.59 5.49 20.15
N ARG A 157 20.46 4.20 19.80
CA ARG A 157 19.44 3.68 18.87
C ARG A 157 18.29 2.95 19.57
N TYR A 158 18.30 2.92 20.90
CA TYR A 158 17.12 2.57 21.68
C TYR A 158 15.96 3.56 21.41
N PHE A 159 14.74 3.03 21.39
CA PHE A 159 13.51 3.79 21.38
C PHE A 159 12.46 3.08 22.26
N PRO A 160 11.61 3.81 22.99
CA PRO A 160 10.53 3.22 23.78
C PRO A 160 9.37 2.75 22.89
N PRO A 161 8.56 1.77 23.32
CA PRO A 161 7.35 1.40 22.60
C PRO A 161 6.34 2.55 22.57
N ASN A 162 5.57 2.61 21.49
CA ASN A 162 4.34 3.37 21.43
C ASN A 162 3.17 2.42 21.19
N TRP A 163 2.38 2.16 22.22
CA TRP A 163 1.27 1.19 22.20
C TRP A 163 0.13 1.56 21.26
N ASN A 164 0.05 2.83 20.83
CA ASN A 164 -0.96 3.29 19.89
C ASN A 164 -0.56 3.05 18.43
N MET A 165 0.64 2.53 18.16
CA MET A 165 1.20 2.37 16.82
C MET A 165 1.80 0.97 16.66
N GLY A 166 1.48 0.28 15.56
CA GLY A 166 2.10 -1.01 15.22
C GLY A 166 3.57 -0.84 14.81
N ALA A 167 3.77 -0.01 13.79
CA ALA A 167 5.05 0.51 13.32
C ALA A 167 4.90 2.00 12.99
N MET A 168 6.00 2.68 12.69
CA MET A 168 6.02 4.09 12.33
C MET A 168 7.24 4.43 11.46
N ALA A 169 7.03 5.27 10.46
CA ALA A 169 8.09 5.96 9.74
C ALA A 169 8.38 7.33 10.36
N LYS A 170 9.63 7.58 10.73
CA LYS A 170 10.13 8.93 11.03
C LYS A 170 10.48 9.60 9.70
N ILE A 171 9.71 10.61 9.33
CA ILE A 171 9.85 11.36 8.07
C ILE A 171 9.99 12.87 8.31
N TRP A 172 10.53 13.57 7.30
CA TRP A 172 10.65 15.04 7.27
C TRP A 172 9.99 15.57 6.01
N ASP A 173 9.55 16.82 5.96
CA ASP A 173 8.88 17.42 4.77
C ASP A 173 9.61 17.13 3.44
N ASN A 174 10.94 17.12 3.47
CA ASN A 174 11.79 16.72 2.37
C ASN A 174 12.54 15.41 2.70
N PRO A 175 12.72 14.50 1.71
CA PRO A 175 13.50 13.28 1.93
C PRO A 175 14.85 13.59 2.56
N TYR A 176 15.13 12.93 3.68
CA TYR A 176 16.29 13.20 4.52
C TYR A 176 17.02 11.91 4.91
N LYS A 177 18.34 11.99 5.09
CA LYS A 177 19.20 10.82 5.34
C LYS A 177 18.90 10.03 6.62
N GLU A 178 18.15 10.62 7.56
CA GLU A 178 17.75 9.97 8.82
C GLU A 178 16.33 9.40 8.82
N GLU A 179 15.64 9.39 7.67
CA GLU A 179 14.35 8.71 7.51
C GLU A 179 14.45 7.24 7.87
N SER A 180 13.67 6.83 8.87
CA SER A 180 13.80 5.56 9.57
C SER A 180 12.45 4.90 9.79
N VAL A 181 12.42 3.58 9.75
CA VAL A 181 11.28 2.74 10.17
C VAL A 181 11.52 2.26 11.59
N TYR A 182 10.48 2.32 12.42
CA TYR A 182 10.47 1.79 13.77
C TYR A 182 9.30 0.82 13.91
N TYR A 183 9.59 -0.43 14.22
CA TYR A 183 8.58 -1.35 14.71
C TYR A 183 8.31 -1.02 16.17
N MET A 184 7.11 -0.53 16.48
CA MET A 184 6.78 -0.03 17.81
C MET A 184 6.29 -1.15 18.73
N VAL A 185 5.34 -1.96 18.25
CA VAL A 185 4.84 -3.17 18.94
C VAL A 185 4.75 -4.40 18.03
N THR A 186 4.79 -4.20 16.72
CA THR A 186 4.84 -5.28 15.73
C THR A 186 6.23 -5.90 15.67
N ASP A 187 6.33 -7.18 15.37
CA ASP A 187 7.62 -7.85 15.14
C ASP A 187 8.05 -7.78 13.69
N MET A 188 9.30 -7.35 13.44
CA MET A 188 9.86 -7.26 12.09
C MET A 188 9.90 -8.62 11.36
N ILE A 189 10.39 -9.67 12.05
CA ILE A 189 10.41 -11.04 11.55
C ILE A 189 9.05 -11.70 11.79
N SER A 190 8.07 -11.38 10.95
CA SER A 190 6.74 -12.00 10.91
C SER A 190 6.07 -11.76 9.55
N ASP A 191 4.97 -12.48 9.24
CA ASP A 191 4.22 -12.24 7.99
C ASP A 191 3.67 -10.80 7.93
N PHE A 192 3.02 -10.34 9.00
CA PHE A 192 2.56 -8.95 9.09
C PHE A 192 3.72 -7.94 9.15
N GLY A 193 4.87 -8.32 9.74
CA GLY A 193 6.07 -7.49 9.77
C GLY A 193 6.58 -7.09 8.39
N ILE A 194 6.45 -7.98 7.39
CA ILE A 194 6.72 -7.67 5.98
C ILE A 194 5.73 -6.61 5.45
N SER A 195 4.44 -6.74 5.76
CA SER A 195 3.42 -5.78 5.32
C SER A 195 3.65 -4.40 5.95
N ALA A 196 3.91 -4.36 7.26
CA ALA A 196 4.28 -3.15 7.98
C ALA A 196 5.57 -2.52 7.40
N PHE A 197 6.56 -3.32 7.00
CA PHE A 197 7.74 -2.80 6.29
C PHE A 197 7.32 -2.05 5.02
N THR A 198 6.45 -2.65 4.19
CA THR A 198 6.01 -2.01 2.94
C THR A 198 5.19 -0.73 3.19
N HIS A 199 4.41 -0.70 4.28
CA HIS A 199 3.68 0.49 4.72
C HIS A 199 4.64 1.62 5.09
N GLU A 200 5.51 1.40 6.07
CA GLU A 200 6.40 2.46 6.56
C GLU A 200 7.42 2.89 5.52
N THR A 201 7.85 1.97 4.66
CA THR A 201 8.78 2.29 3.57
C THR A 201 8.08 3.06 2.44
N THR A 202 6.75 2.96 2.32
CA THR A 202 5.96 3.85 1.44
C THR A 202 6.08 5.30 1.90
N HIS A 203 5.87 5.59 3.18
CA HIS A 203 6.00 6.95 3.74
C HIS A 203 7.38 7.58 3.50
N ILE A 204 8.41 6.73 3.46
CA ILE A 204 9.79 7.15 3.19
C ILE A 204 10.02 7.39 1.69
N ASN A 205 9.61 6.45 0.85
CA ASN A 205 10.05 6.42 -0.56
C ASN A 205 9.04 7.04 -1.53
N ASP A 206 7.82 7.36 -1.13
CA ASP A 206 6.79 7.90 -2.01
C ASP A 206 7.15 9.28 -2.58
N ARG A 207 7.62 10.18 -1.72
CA ARG A 207 8.11 11.53 -2.03
C ARG A 207 9.47 11.51 -2.71
N LEU A 208 10.19 10.39 -2.61
CA LEU A 208 11.50 10.19 -3.23
C LEU A 208 11.35 9.67 -4.67
N ALA A 209 10.49 8.67 -4.86
CA ALA A 209 10.42 7.88 -6.09
C ALA A 209 9.01 7.43 -6.51
N TYR A 210 8.14 7.00 -5.60
CA TYR A 210 6.89 6.32 -6.02
C TYR A 210 5.87 7.26 -6.69
N LEU A 211 6.01 8.58 -6.50
CA LEU A 211 5.21 9.59 -7.18
C LEU A 211 5.94 10.22 -8.38
N GLY A 212 6.94 9.54 -8.96
CA GLY A 212 7.65 10.04 -10.15
C GLY A 212 8.47 11.31 -9.93
N GLY A 213 8.77 11.65 -8.67
CA GLY A 213 9.46 12.87 -8.27
C GLY A 213 8.55 14.06 -7.97
N TRP A 214 7.22 13.85 -8.03
CA TRP A 214 6.21 14.77 -7.54
C TRP A 214 5.93 14.53 -6.05
N ARG A 215 5.11 15.40 -5.45
CA ARG A 215 4.66 15.25 -4.05
C ARG A 215 3.24 14.72 -4.00
N HIS A 216 2.77 14.43 -2.78
CA HIS A 216 1.40 14.02 -2.54
C HIS A 216 0.41 14.99 -3.18
N ARG A 217 -0.69 14.44 -3.70
CA ARG A 217 -1.82 15.23 -4.16
C ARG A 217 -2.30 16.15 -3.04
N GLU A 218 -2.68 17.37 -3.41
CA GLU A 218 -3.24 18.31 -2.46
C GLU A 218 -4.47 17.73 -1.74
N GLY A 219 -4.53 17.94 -0.42
CA GLY A 219 -5.62 17.46 0.43
C GLY A 219 -5.50 16.02 0.88
N THR A 220 -4.47 15.29 0.46
CA THR A 220 -4.11 13.98 1.01
C THR A 220 -2.86 14.08 1.90
N PHE A 221 -2.68 13.11 2.79
CA PHE A 221 -1.48 12.96 3.60
C PHE A 221 -0.94 11.53 3.51
N VAL A 222 0.14 11.24 4.24
CA VAL A 222 0.96 10.02 4.07
C VAL A 222 0.14 8.72 4.16
N GLU A 223 -0.82 8.65 5.08
CA GLU A 223 -1.63 7.45 5.31
C GLU A 223 -2.60 7.11 4.18
N ALA A 224 -2.95 8.09 3.34
CA ALA A 224 -3.75 7.83 2.15
C ALA A 224 -3.00 6.98 1.12
N PHE A 225 -1.67 6.90 1.18
CA PHE A 225 -0.83 6.20 0.19
C PHE A 225 -0.36 4.82 0.62
N ALA A 226 -0.33 4.52 1.93
CA ALA A 226 0.19 3.26 2.44
C ALA A 226 -0.93 2.20 2.59
N GLN A 227 -1.58 2.13 3.75
CA GLN A 227 -2.61 1.12 4.03
C GLN A 227 -3.76 1.20 3.00
N GLY A 228 -4.17 0.05 2.44
CA GLY A 228 -5.20 -0.01 1.40
C GLY A 228 -4.80 0.62 0.06
N MET A 229 -3.51 0.87 -0.17
CA MET A 229 -2.97 1.35 -1.43
C MET A 229 -1.59 0.75 -1.73
N LEU A 230 -0.48 1.34 -1.28
CA LEU A 230 0.89 0.87 -1.57
C LEU A 230 1.50 -0.04 -0.47
N GLN A 231 0.70 -0.48 0.49
CA GLN A 231 1.04 -1.56 1.42
C GLN A 231 0.77 -2.93 0.76
N SER A 232 1.71 -3.86 0.87
CA SER A 232 1.51 -5.24 0.41
C SER A 232 0.55 -5.97 1.37
N PRO A 233 -0.58 -6.51 0.87
CA PRO A 233 -1.57 -7.14 1.74
C PRO A 233 -1.05 -8.45 2.36
N SER A 234 -1.04 -8.51 3.70
CA SER A 234 -0.67 -9.71 4.49
C SER A 234 -1.90 -10.56 4.81
N VAL A 235 -1.74 -11.89 4.74
CA VAL A 235 -2.79 -12.85 5.13
C VAL A 235 -3.06 -12.86 6.64
N SER A 236 -2.10 -12.38 7.44
CA SER A 236 -2.21 -12.23 8.89
C SER A 236 -2.45 -10.78 9.32
N ASN A 237 -2.83 -9.88 8.41
CA ASN A 237 -3.02 -8.48 8.76
C ASN A 237 -4.24 -8.32 9.71
N PRO A 238 -4.07 -7.77 10.93
CA PRO A 238 -5.17 -7.57 11.86
C PRO A 238 -6.22 -6.53 11.38
N ASN A 239 -5.88 -5.67 10.41
CA ASN A 239 -6.70 -4.58 9.90
C ASN A 239 -7.49 -4.93 8.62
N GLY A 240 -7.52 -6.20 8.20
CA GLY A 240 -8.38 -6.65 7.11
C GLY A 240 -7.98 -6.19 5.69
N GLU A 241 -6.69 -6.06 5.39
CA GLU A 241 -6.21 -5.69 4.05
C GLU A 241 -6.28 -6.82 3.01
N TYR A 242 -6.23 -8.09 3.44
CA TYR A 242 -6.28 -9.21 2.51
C TYR A 242 -7.72 -9.36 1.98
N GLY A 243 -7.92 -9.16 0.67
CA GLY A 243 -9.26 -9.03 0.08
C GLY A 243 -9.64 -7.57 -0.27
N ALA A 244 -8.82 -6.58 0.07
CA ALA A 244 -9.02 -5.19 -0.35
C ALA A 244 -8.37 -4.90 -1.71
N LEU A 245 -8.66 -3.76 -2.32
CA LEU A 245 -7.87 -3.25 -3.44
C LEU A 245 -6.42 -3.10 -2.99
N GLY A 246 -5.52 -3.70 -3.77
CA GLY A 246 -4.12 -3.83 -3.39
C GLY A 246 -3.32 -4.57 -4.44
N ILE A 247 -2.02 -4.68 -4.19
CA ILE A 247 -1.09 -5.42 -5.03
C ILE A 247 -0.04 -6.06 -4.13
N ASN A 248 0.30 -7.32 -4.42
CA ASN A 248 1.36 -7.99 -3.70
C ASN A 248 2.72 -7.59 -4.30
N MET A 249 3.52 -6.86 -3.54
CA MET A 249 4.84 -6.40 -3.97
C MET A 249 5.98 -7.14 -3.25
N ALA A 250 5.68 -7.92 -2.21
CA ALA A 250 6.71 -8.47 -1.30
C ALA A 250 6.67 -10.00 -1.14
N TYR A 251 5.49 -10.62 -1.20
CA TYR A 251 5.32 -12.01 -0.80
C TYR A 251 5.49 -12.98 -1.96
N GLU A 252 6.26 -14.03 -1.77
CA GLU A 252 6.21 -15.23 -2.61
C GLU A 252 5.31 -16.27 -1.94
N ARG A 253 4.18 -16.58 -2.59
CA ARG A 253 3.15 -17.52 -2.12
C ARG A 253 2.95 -18.64 -3.13
N ASN A 254 2.26 -19.70 -2.72
CA ASN A 254 1.86 -20.74 -3.65
C ASN A 254 0.74 -20.22 -4.57
N ASN A 255 0.77 -20.63 -5.83
CA ASN A 255 -0.34 -20.39 -6.75
C ASN A 255 -1.36 -21.54 -6.64
N ASP A 256 -2.09 -21.55 -5.53
CA ASP A 256 -2.99 -22.63 -5.12
C ASP A 256 -4.48 -22.32 -5.35
N GLY A 257 -4.79 -21.20 -6.01
CA GLY A 257 -6.16 -20.72 -6.22
C GLY A 257 -6.73 -19.87 -5.07
N ASN A 258 -6.02 -19.72 -3.95
CA ASN A 258 -6.47 -18.94 -2.79
C ASN A 258 -5.89 -17.52 -2.73
N GLN A 259 -5.34 -17.04 -3.85
CA GLN A 259 -4.66 -15.75 -3.93
C GLN A 259 -5.58 -14.68 -4.53
N TRP A 260 -5.77 -13.57 -3.81
CA TRP A 260 -6.48 -12.39 -4.33
C TRP A 260 -5.63 -11.51 -5.26
N TYR A 261 -4.30 -11.64 -5.16
CA TYR A 261 -3.32 -10.82 -5.88
C TYR A 261 -2.32 -11.71 -6.63
N ASN A 262 -1.40 -11.12 -7.37
CA ASN A 262 -0.25 -11.86 -7.91
C ASN A 262 0.47 -12.63 -6.80
N TYR A 263 0.68 -13.93 -6.98
CA TYR A 263 1.27 -14.79 -5.93
C TYR A 263 2.77 -14.58 -5.74
N ASN A 264 3.45 -13.99 -6.73
CA ASN A 264 4.89 -13.69 -6.67
C ASN A 264 5.18 -12.39 -7.47
N PRO A 265 5.67 -11.31 -6.82
CA PRO A 265 5.96 -10.02 -7.47
C PRO A 265 7.10 -10.10 -8.50
N ASN A 266 7.99 -11.09 -8.39
CA ASN A 266 9.10 -11.28 -9.30
C ASN A 266 8.68 -11.92 -10.62
N LYS A 267 7.41 -12.30 -10.79
CA LYS A 267 6.86 -12.72 -12.09
C LYS A 267 6.58 -11.53 -13.01
N LEU A 268 6.45 -10.32 -12.47
CA LEU A 268 6.25 -9.08 -13.22
C LEU A 268 7.63 -8.43 -13.42
N LYS A 269 8.20 -8.53 -14.62
CA LYS A 269 9.62 -8.28 -14.89
C LYS A 269 9.98 -6.82 -15.18
N ASN A 270 9.01 -5.98 -15.52
CA ASN A 270 9.23 -4.59 -15.89
C ASN A 270 7.93 -3.78 -15.70
N ARG A 271 8.03 -2.45 -15.86
CA ARG A 271 6.90 -1.52 -15.75
C ARG A 271 5.70 -1.93 -16.63
N GLN A 272 5.94 -2.35 -17.87
CA GLN A 272 4.86 -2.74 -18.80
C GLN A 272 4.10 -3.96 -18.29
N GLU A 273 4.79 -4.99 -17.82
CA GLU A 273 4.12 -6.18 -17.26
C GLU A 273 3.34 -5.88 -15.98
N ILE A 274 3.84 -4.94 -15.15
CA ILE A 274 3.10 -4.47 -13.98
C ILE A 274 1.85 -3.70 -14.40
N ASP A 275 1.95 -2.80 -15.38
CA ASP A 275 0.81 -2.07 -15.95
C ASP A 275 -0.21 -3.02 -16.59
N ASP A 276 0.25 -4.05 -17.31
CA ASP A 276 -0.61 -5.08 -17.91
C ASP A 276 -1.35 -5.91 -16.85
N TYR A 277 -0.66 -6.25 -15.74
CA TYR A 277 -1.29 -6.89 -14.59
C TYR A 277 -2.36 -5.98 -13.99
N MET A 278 -2.02 -4.72 -13.70
CA MET A 278 -2.96 -3.77 -13.10
C MET A 278 -4.15 -3.47 -14.01
N LYS A 279 -3.95 -3.43 -15.32
CA LYS A 279 -5.03 -3.35 -16.30
C LYS A 279 -5.96 -4.54 -16.15
N ARG A 280 -5.47 -5.77 -16.32
CA ARG A 280 -6.30 -6.99 -16.27
C ARG A 280 -6.98 -7.19 -14.92
N TYR A 281 -6.28 -6.86 -13.82
CA TYR A 281 -6.84 -6.87 -12.47
C TYR A 281 -8.04 -5.94 -12.36
N ASN A 282 -7.93 -4.69 -12.82
CA ASN A 282 -9.05 -3.75 -12.79
C ASN A 282 -10.15 -4.11 -13.79
N GLU A 283 -9.82 -4.57 -15.00
CA GLU A 283 -10.82 -5.01 -15.99
C GLU A 283 -11.67 -6.17 -15.44
N ALA A 284 -11.06 -7.11 -14.69
CA ALA A 284 -11.79 -8.18 -14.03
C ALA A 284 -12.78 -7.63 -12.99
N MET A 285 -12.34 -6.71 -12.13
CA MET A 285 -13.24 -6.10 -11.13
C MET A 285 -14.38 -5.30 -11.80
N MET A 286 -14.07 -4.56 -12.87
CA MET A 286 -15.05 -3.80 -13.65
C MET A 286 -16.11 -4.71 -14.29
N LEU A 287 -15.71 -5.91 -14.74
CA LEU A 287 -16.63 -6.93 -15.26
C LEU A 287 -17.54 -7.48 -14.15
N LEU A 288 -16.98 -7.78 -12.97
CA LEU A 288 -17.75 -8.28 -11.82
C LEU A 288 -18.76 -7.23 -11.31
N ASP A 289 -18.33 -5.97 -11.18
CA ASP A 289 -19.20 -4.84 -10.84
C ASP A 289 -20.36 -4.72 -11.86
N TYR A 290 -20.05 -4.86 -13.16
CA TYR A 290 -21.05 -4.72 -14.22
C TYR A 290 -22.10 -5.84 -14.16
N VAL A 291 -21.66 -7.09 -14.03
CA VAL A 291 -22.59 -8.23 -14.01
C VAL A 291 -23.43 -8.25 -12.73
N GLU A 292 -22.86 -7.89 -11.56
CA GLU A 292 -23.63 -7.71 -10.33
C GLU A 292 -24.70 -6.64 -10.50
N ALA A 293 -24.32 -5.46 -11.04
CA ALA A 293 -25.25 -4.38 -11.29
C ALA A 293 -26.39 -4.79 -12.22
N GLU A 294 -26.10 -5.43 -13.35
CA GLU A 294 -27.15 -5.92 -14.25
C GLU A 294 -28.09 -6.92 -13.57
N SER A 295 -27.54 -7.86 -12.78
CA SER A 295 -28.34 -8.85 -12.06
C SER A 295 -29.27 -8.21 -11.03
N VAL A 296 -28.80 -7.21 -10.29
CA VAL A 296 -29.60 -6.47 -9.30
C VAL A 296 -30.65 -5.61 -9.98
N LEU A 297 -30.27 -4.85 -11.00
CA LEU A 297 -31.19 -3.96 -11.73
C LEU A 297 -32.33 -4.75 -12.40
N SER A 298 -32.08 -5.98 -12.84
CA SER A 298 -33.11 -6.85 -13.41
C SER A 298 -34.24 -7.22 -12.42
N LYS A 299 -33.99 -7.07 -11.10
CA LYS A 299 -35.00 -7.30 -10.06
C LYS A 299 -36.02 -6.18 -9.92
N ASN A 300 -35.78 -5.01 -10.53
CA ASN A 300 -36.67 -3.84 -10.46
C ASN A 300 -37.09 -3.52 -9.01
N LEU A 301 -36.12 -3.38 -8.12
CA LEU A 301 -36.36 -3.11 -6.70
C LEU A 301 -37.21 -1.85 -6.52
N SER A 302 -38.24 -1.92 -5.68
CA SER A 302 -39.03 -0.75 -5.27
C SER A 302 -38.30 0.14 -4.26
N ASP A 303 -37.28 -0.40 -3.61
CA ASP A 303 -36.40 0.29 -2.67
C ASP A 303 -34.94 -0.08 -2.98
N ASN A 304 -34.22 0.86 -3.57
CA ASN A 304 -32.81 0.71 -3.93
C ASN A 304 -31.91 0.49 -2.71
N SER A 305 -32.36 0.88 -1.51
CA SER A 305 -31.59 0.63 -0.29
C SER A 305 -31.52 -0.85 0.06
N GLN A 306 -32.25 -1.75 -0.60
CA GLN A 306 -32.03 -3.18 -0.40
C GLN A 306 -30.64 -3.63 -0.85
N TRP A 307 -30.03 -2.96 -1.84
CA TRP A 307 -28.72 -3.33 -2.37
C TRP A 307 -27.69 -2.21 -2.36
N PHE A 308 -28.13 -0.96 -2.43
CA PHE A 308 -27.24 0.18 -2.64
C PHE A 308 -27.20 1.14 -1.45
N LYS A 309 -26.10 1.89 -1.38
CA LYS A 309 -25.87 3.05 -0.52
C LYS A 309 -25.21 4.16 -1.32
N LYS A 310 -25.03 5.33 -0.71
CA LYS A 310 -24.48 6.51 -1.38
C LYS A 310 -23.01 6.72 -1.01
N VAL A 311 -22.17 6.99 -2.01
CA VAL A 311 -20.88 7.66 -1.81
C VAL A 311 -21.08 9.14 -2.12
N ASP A 312 -21.42 9.91 -1.10
CA ASP A 312 -21.79 11.32 -1.22
C ASP A 312 -20.58 12.24 -1.03
N ARG A 313 -20.82 13.54 -1.25
CA ARG A 313 -19.83 14.61 -1.05
C ARG A 313 -20.12 15.31 0.26
N LYS A 314 -19.11 15.40 1.11
CA LYS A 314 -19.12 16.35 2.23
C LYS A 314 -18.07 17.41 1.98
N MET A 315 -18.49 18.67 1.82
CA MET A 315 -17.55 19.76 1.61
C MET A 315 -16.65 19.93 2.84
N ARG A 316 -15.37 20.23 2.59
CA ARG A 316 -14.43 20.50 3.68
C ARG A 316 -14.77 21.83 4.33
N GLU A 317 -14.71 21.83 5.66
CA GLU A 317 -14.97 22.99 6.50
C GLU A 317 -13.70 23.42 7.24
N LYS A 318 -13.67 24.65 7.75
CA LYS A 318 -12.55 25.14 8.57
C LYS A 318 -12.41 24.29 9.84
N GLY A 319 -11.17 24.02 10.25
CA GLY A 319 -10.86 23.20 11.44
C GLY A 319 -10.38 21.77 11.16
N SER A 320 -10.09 21.44 9.89
CA SER A 320 -9.39 20.20 9.51
C SER A 320 -7.87 20.35 9.64
N TYR A 321 -7.12 19.25 9.48
CA TYR A 321 -5.64 19.22 9.55
C TYR A 321 -4.96 20.23 8.59
N ASN A 322 -5.67 20.67 7.54
CA ASN A 322 -5.25 21.75 6.64
C ASN A 322 -6.35 22.83 6.53
N ASN A 323 -6.28 23.84 7.40
CA ASN A 323 -7.27 24.91 7.54
C ASN A 323 -7.55 25.73 6.26
N ASN A 324 -6.73 25.59 5.22
CA ASN A 324 -6.89 26.31 3.96
C ASN A 324 -7.70 25.54 2.91
N LEU A 325 -7.95 24.24 3.12
CA LEU A 325 -8.74 23.42 2.21
C LEU A 325 -10.21 23.37 2.69
N VAL A 326 -10.99 24.34 2.25
CA VAL A 326 -12.44 24.41 2.42
C VAL A 326 -13.15 24.10 1.09
N ALA A 327 -14.49 24.23 1.02
CA ALA A 327 -15.22 24.17 -0.25
C ALA A 327 -14.50 24.97 -1.36
N PRO A 328 -14.31 24.43 -2.56
CA PRO A 328 -14.98 23.25 -3.12
C PRO A 328 -14.25 21.91 -2.92
N ASN A 329 -13.22 21.87 -2.06
CA ASN A 329 -12.60 20.61 -1.66
C ASN A 329 -13.62 19.76 -0.87
N GLN A 330 -13.58 18.44 -1.02
CA GLN A 330 -14.53 17.53 -0.38
C GLN A 330 -13.85 16.37 0.36
N TRP A 331 -14.65 15.70 1.18
CA TRP A 331 -14.44 14.36 1.72
C TRP A 331 -15.50 13.42 1.13
N ASP A 332 -15.28 12.12 1.25
CA ASP A 332 -16.34 11.14 0.97
C ASP A 332 -17.25 11.02 2.20
N LEU A 333 -18.56 11.02 1.97
CA LEU A 333 -19.58 10.67 2.96
C LEU A 333 -20.31 9.42 2.49
N VAL A 334 -19.92 8.27 3.02
CA VAL A 334 -20.68 7.03 2.78
C VAL A 334 -21.85 7.00 3.75
N ARG A 335 -23.06 6.88 3.19
CA ARG A 335 -24.30 6.91 3.96
C ARG A 335 -25.37 6.05 3.30
N ASP A 336 -26.38 5.69 4.08
CA ASP A 336 -27.59 5.08 3.54
C ASP A 336 -28.29 6.04 2.56
N LEU A 337 -29.08 5.46 1.65
CA LEU A 337 -29.90 6.24 0.71
C LEU A 337 -31.02 6.98 1.46
N ASN A 338 -31.27 8.23 1.06
CA ASN A 338 -32.44 8.98 1.53
C ASN A 338 -33.72 8.54 0.79
N GLU A 339 -34.89 9.02 1.23
CA GLU A 339 -36.19 8.60 0.66
C GLU A 339 -36.30 8.85 -0.85
N ASP A 340 -35.75 9.96 -1.34
CA ASP A 340 -35.77 10.27 -2.78
C ASP A 340 -34.86 9.31 -3.56
N GLU A 341 -33.67 9.01 -3.04
CA GLU A 341 -32.68 8.11 -3.65
C GLU A 341 -33.15 6.64 -3.67
N LYS A 342 -33.94 6.23 -2.68
CA LYS A 342 -34.53 4.88 -2.60
C LYS A 342 -35.44 4.57 -3.78
N VAL A 343 -36.13 5.57 -4.31
CA VAL A 343 -37.15 5.42 -5.36
C VAL A 343 -36.68 5.90 -6.74
N ILE A 344 -35.40 6.27 -6.89
CA ILE A 344 -34.83 6.58 -8.21
C ILE A 344 -34.99 5.37 -9.12
N LYS A 345 -35.52 5.60 -10.32
CA LYS A 345 -35.60 4.56 -11.35
C LYS A 345 -34.22 4.30 -11.93
N LEU A 346 -33.65 3.14 -11.61
CA LEU A 346 -32.36 2.67 -12.13
C LEU A 346 -32.61 1.64 -13.24
N ASN A 347 -32.12 1.89 -14.44
CA ASN A 347 -32.29 1.00 -15.60
C ASN A 347 -30.99 0.36 -16.02
N THR A 348 -29.88 1.09 -15.89
CA THR A 348 -28.55 0.66 -16.33
C THR A 348 -27.49 0.99 -15.29
N ILE A 349 -26.30 0.40 -15.43
CA ILE A 349 -25.16 0.73 -14.57
C ILE A 349 -24.81 2.22 -14.63
N LYS A 350 -25.08 2.90 -15.76
CA LYS A 350 -24.88 4.35 -15.88
C LYS A 350 -25.65 5.13 -14.82
N ASP A 351 -26.85 4.68 -14.48
CA ASP A 351 -27.65 5.31 -13.43
C ASP A 351 -26.98 5.15 -12.05
N LEU A 352 -26.30 4.02 -11.79
CA LEU A 352 -25.52 3.82 -10.56
C LEU A 352 -24.29 4.72 -10.52
N VAL A 353 -23.60 4.87 -11.65
CA VAL A 353 -22.42 5.74 -11.80
C VAL A 353 -22.81 7.19 -11.56
N ASP A 354 -23.82 7.68 -12.27
CA ASP A 354 -24.26 9.09 -12.22
C ASP A 354 -24.81 9.46 -10.84
N ASN A 355 -25.43 8.51 -10.14
CA ASN A 355 -25.93 8.72 -8.78
C ASN A 355 -24.88 8.47 -7.68
N ASN A 356 -23.64 8.10 -8.03
CA ASN A 356 -22.59 7.71 -7.06
C ASN A 356 -23.07 6.66 -6.05
N PHE A 357 -23.79 5.65 -6.53
CA PHE A 357 -24.19 4.52 -5.70
C PHE A 357 -23.01 3.54 -5.52
N ALA A 358 -23.08 2.78 -4.43
CA ALA A 358 -22.19 1.67 -4.16
C ALA A 358 -22.97 0.51 -3.53
N THR A 359 -22.44 -0.71 -3.60
CA THR A 359 -23.08 -1.88 -2.97
C THR A 359 -23.05 -1.77 -1.43
N ARG A 360 -24.11 -2.27 -0.77
CA ARG A 360 -24.22 -2.22 0.70
C ARG A 360 -23.18 -3.07 1.40
N HIS A 361 -22.84 -4.25 0.85
CA HIS A 361 -21.88 -5.20 1.40
C HIS A 361 -20.40 -4.72 1.37
N GLY A 362 -20.13 -3.55 0.77
CA GLY A 362 -18.81 -2.93 0.72
C GLY A 362 -18.44 -2.06 1.94
N VAL A 363 -17.94 -0.85 1.67
CA VAL A 363 -17.34 0.06 2.68
C VAL A 363 -18.35 0.59 3.72
N GLY A 364 -18.01 0.60 5.00
CA GLY A 364 -18.91 1.10 6.05
C GLY A 364 -19.34 2.56 5.90
N ASN A 365 -20.46 2.95 6.53
CA ASN A 365 -20.92 4.33 6.56
C ASN A 365 -19.96 5.20 7.40
N GLY A 366 -19.71 6.44 6.96
CA GLY A 366 -18.78 7.34 7.62
C GLY A 366 -18.27 8.47 6.73
N VAL A 367 -17.44 9.34 7.32
CA VAL A 367 -16.73 10.40 6.60
C VAL A 367 -15.26 9.99 6.46
N PHE A 368 -14.76 9.95 5.23
CA PHE A 368 -13.42 9.47 4.93
C PHE A 368 -12.52 10.63 4.50
N LYS A 369 -11.59 11.01 5.39
CA LYS A 369 -10.70 12.16 5.24
C LYS A 369 -9.28 11.70 4.94
N PRO A 370 -8.68 12.06 3.80
CA PRO A 370 -7.36 11.56 3.43
C PRO A 370 -6.20 12.26 4.15
N GLU A 371 -6.47 13.34 4.88
CA GLU A 371 -5.46 14.09 5.64
C GLU A 371 -5.29 13.66 7.10
N ASP A 372 -6.12 12.74 7.61
CA ASP A 372 -6.09 12.35 9.01
C ASP A 372 -5.27 11.07 9.27
N PHE A 373 -5.21 10.68 10.55
CA PHE A 373 -4.58 9.44 11.01
C PHE A 373 -5.61 8.54 11.70
N THR A 374 -6.89 8.65 11.33
CA THR A 374 -7.97 7.95 12.02
C THR A 374 -8.22 6.60 11.35
N PRO A 375 -8.31 5.48 12.11
CA PRO A 375 -8.74 4.20 11.56
C PRO A 375 -10.06 4.34 10.79
N ASN A 376 -10.18 3.66 9.66
CA ASN A 376 -11.37 3.73 8.78
C ASN A 376 -11.71 5.14 8.26
N SER A 377 -10.73 6.06 8.25
CA SER A 377 -10.79 7.35 7.54
C SER A 377 -9.69 7.37 6.48
N ALA A 378 -8.51 7.95 6.75
CA ALA A 378 -7.36 7.83 5.83
C ALA A 378 -6.92 6.37 5.64
N TYR A 379 -7.04 5.53 6.67
CA TYR A 379 -6.69 4.10 6.67
C TYR A 379 -7.73 3.19 6.01
N VAL A 380 -8.78 3.74 5.38
CA VAL A 380 -9.82 2.93 4.73
C VAL A 380 -9.24 1.97 3.71
N THR A 381 -9.63 0.70 3.83
CA THR A 381 -9.36 -0.35 2.83
C THR A 381 -10.62 -0.53 1.99
N VAL A 382 -10.47 -0.55 0.68
CA VAL A 382 -11.60 -0.72 -0.23
C VAL A 382 -11.75 -2.22 -0.50
N ASN A 383 -12.81 -2.87 -0.06
CA ASN A 383 -13.04 -4.28 -0.43
C ASN A 383 -13.07 -4.40 -1.97
N MET A 384 -12.29 -5.30 -2.55
CA MET A 384 -12.19 -5.41 -4.00
C MET A 384 -13.48 -5.89 -4.67
N MET A 385 -14.35 -6.57 -3.92
CA MET A 385 -15.67 -7.04 -4.38
C MET A 385 -16.77 -5.98 -4.17
N ALA A 386 -16.45 -4.81 -3.62
CA ALA A 386 -17.43 -3.75 -3.45
C ALA A 386 -17.58 -2.93 -4.74
N GLY A 387 -18.77 -2.98 -5.34
CA GLY A 387 -19.10 -2.12 -6.47
C GLY A 387 -19.18 -0.65 -6.04
N ILE A 388 -18.16 0.14 -6.38
CA ILE A 388 -18.14 1.61 -6.23
C ILE A 388 -18.25 2.22 -7.63
N TYR A 389 -19.49 2.40 -8.08
CA TYR A 389 -19.82 2.68 -9.47
C TYR A 389 -19.38 4.10 -9.88
N GLY A 390 -19.77 5.12 -9.12
CA GLY A 390 -19.45 6.52 -9.43
C GLY A 390 -18.00 6.91 -9.10
N GLY A 391 -17.48 7.94 -9.77
CA GLY A 391 -16.14 8.48 -9.50
C GLY A 391 -16.10 9.49 -8.36
N ASN A 392 -17.26 10.00 -7.94
CA ASN A 392 -17.43 11.10 -7.01
C ASN A 392 -16.62 12.35 -7.36
N THR A 393 -16.57 12.73 -8.65
CA THR A 393 -15.71 13.80 -9.20
C THR A 393 -15.72 15.06 -8.33
N SER A 394 -14.56 15.45 -7.80
CA SER A 394 -14.39 16.67 -7.02
C SER A 394 -13.99 17.88 -7.88
N GLU A 395 -14.55 19.03 -7.52
CA GLU A 395 -14.12 20.35 -8.01
C GLU A 395 -12.84 20.85 -7.32
N GLY A 396 -12.32 20.11 -6.33
CA GLY A 396 -11.06 20.37 -5.64
C GLY A 396 -10.40 19.06 -5.20
N ALA A 397 -9.93 19.01 -3.95
CA ALA A 397 -9.37 17.81 -3.36
C ALA A 397 -10.45 16.77 -3.06
N VAL A 398 -10.10 15.51 -3.29
CA VAL A 398 -10.95 14.32 -3.15
C VAL A 398 -10.96 13.78 -1.71
N GLY A 399 -11.91 12.91 -1.37
CA GLY A 399 -11.94 12.13 -0.13
C GLY A 399 -11.09 10.85 -0.19
N ALA A 400 -10.87 10.17 0.94
CA ALA A 400 -9.93 9.05 1.01
C ALA A 400 -10.39 7.79 0.28
N LEU A 401 -11.69 7.48 0.32
CA LEU A 401 -12.26 6.31 -0.34
C LEU A 401 -12.15 6.45 -1.85
N SER A 402 -12.64 7.57 -2.38
CA SER A 402 -12.61 7.86 -3.81
C SER A 402 -11.18 8.02 -4.30
N PHE A 403 -10.28 8.64 -3.51
CA PHE A 403 -8.87 8.74 -3.86
C PHE A 403 -8.24 7.37 -4.13
N LYS A 404 -8.36 6.41 -3.20
CA LYS A 404 -7.77 5.09 -3.35
C LYS A 404 -8.40 4.30 -4.50
N HIS A 405 -9.73 4.25 -4.52
CA HIS A 405 -10.47 3.52 -5.55
C HIS A 405 -10.13 4.06 -6.96
N ASN A 406 -10.21 5.37 -7.16
CA ASN A 406 -9.96 5.98 -8.46
C ASN A 406 -8.48 5.90 -8.85
N THR A 407 -7.54 5.95 -7.90
CA THR A 407 -6.11 5.77 -8.21
C THR A 407 -5.82 4.39 -8.80
N PHE A 408 -6.39 3.32 -8.22
CA PHE A 408 -6.25 1.97 -8.77
C PHE A 408 -6.87 1.84 -10.16
N ARG A 409 -8.07 2.40 -10.35
CA ARG A 409 -8.76 2.41 -11.65
C ARG A 409 -7.96 3.21 -12.69
N MET A 410 -7.38 4.35 -12.31
CA MET A 410 -6.53 5.18 -13.17
C MET A 410 -5.26 4.44 -13.59
N TRP A 411 -4.65 3.68 -12.67
CA TRP A 411 -3.53 2.80 -13.00
C TRP A 411 -3.97 1.74 -14.01
N GLY A 412 -5.08 1.05 -13.77
CA GLY A 412 -5.59 0.02 -14.67
C GLY A 412 -5.90 0.52 -16.09
N TYR A 413 -6.40 1.75 -16.23
CA TYR A 413 -6.79 2.28 -17.53
C TYR A 413 -5.65 3.02 -18.27
N PHE A 414 -4.89 3.85 -17.55
CA PHE A 414 -3.89 4.75 -18.14
C PHE A 414 -2.43 4.37 -17.81
N GLY A 415 -2.20 3.29 -17.05
CA GLY A 415 -0.86 2.85 -16.63
C GLY A 415 -0.30 3.65 -15.45
N TYR A 416 0.89 3.27 -14.98
CA TYR A 416 1.49 3.84 -13.78
C TYR A 416 1.87 5.32 -13.94
N GLU A 417 2.63 5.68 -14.98
CA GLU A 417 3.17 7.05 -15.09
C GLU A 417 2.13 8.11 -15.48
N LYS A 418 1.17 7.73 -16.32
CA LYS A 418 0.12 8.64 -16.80
C LYS A 418 -1.10 8.60 -15.90
N GLY A 419 -1.56 7.41 -15.52
CA GLY A 419 -2.70 7.19 -14.61
C GLY A 419 -2.36 7.39 -13.15
N PHE A 420 -1.64 6.44 -12.55
CA PHE A 420 -1.35 6.43 -11.11
C PHE A 420 -0.65 7.71 -10.67
N VAL A 421 0.52 8.03 -11.24
CA VAL A 421 1.27 9.24 -10.87
C VAL A 421 0.52 10.50 -11.24
N GLY A 422 -0.19 10.51 -12.38
CA GLY A 422 -1.00 11.65 -12.81
C GLY A 422 -2.13 12.00 -11.84
N TYR A 423 -2.75 10.99 -11.23
CA TYR A 423 -3.87 11.17 -10.31
C TYR A 423 -3.45 11.27 -8.84
N ALA A 424 -2.46 10.49 -8.40
CA ALA A 424 -2.08 10.37 -7.00
C ALA A 424 -1.15 11.49 -6.50
N SER A 425 -0.54 12.26 -7.42
CA SER A 425 0.46 13.27 -7.09
C SER A 425 0.01 14.69 -7.42
N ASN A 426 0.82 15.67 -7.02
CA ASN A 426 0.63 17.07 -7.39
C ASN A 426 1.19 17.45 -8.77
N LYS A 427 1.43 16.47 -9.67
CA LYS A 427 2.01 16.68 -11.02
C LYS A 427 1.36 17.81 -11.81
N TYR A 428 0.06 18.03 -11.67
CA TYR A 428 -0.68 19.07 -12.39
C TYR A 428 -0.97 20.32 -11.55
N LYS A 429 -0.35 20.50 -10.37
CA LYS A 429 -0.61 21.66 -9.50
C LYS A 429 -0.20 22.98 -10.15
N ASP A 430 0.91 23.03 -10.87
CA ASP A 430 1.33 24.24 -11.57
C ASP A 430 0.34 24.65 -12.68
N ILE A 431 -0.28 23.67 -13.33
CA ILE A 431 -1.36 23.90 -14.29
C ILE A 431 -2.60 24.39 -13.54
N ALA A 432 -2.99 23.74 -12.44
CA ALA A 432 -4.13 24.17 -11.62
C ALA A 432 -4.00 25.63 -11.16
N ASN A 433 -2.79 26.06 -10.77
CA ASN A 433 -2.51 27.44 -10.38
C ASN A 433 -2.73 28.44 -11.53
N LYS A 434 -2.52 28.02 -12.79
CA LYS A 434 -2.68 28.88 -13.97
C LYS A 434 -4.08 28.84 -14.57
N GLU A 435 -4.70 27.66 -14.58
CA GLU A 435 -5.89 27.37 -15.39
C GLU A 435 -7.14 27.08 -14.54
N ASN A 436 -7.01 26.83 -13.23
CA ASN A 436 -8.13 26.40 -12.38
C ASN A 436 -8.12 27.04 -10.98
N ASN A 437 -7.75 28.31 -10.87
CA ASN A 437 -7.74 29.07 -9.61
C ASN A 437 -6.97 28.38 -8.46
N GLY A 438 -5.95 27.60 -8.79
CA GLY A 438 -5.18 26.82 -7.83
C GLY A 438 -5.84 25.52 -7.36
N LEU A 439 -7.04 25.16 -7.81
CA LEU A 439 -7.72 23.93 -7.41
C LEU A 439 -7.23 22.73 -8.23
N LEU A 440 -6.58 21.77 -7.58
CA LEU A 440 -6.20 20.50 -8.21
C LEU A 440 -7.38 19.52 -8.22
N SER A 441 -8.37 19.83 -9.07
CA SER A 441 -9.65 19.10 -9.18
C SER A 441 -9.54 17.78 -9.92
N ASP A 442 -10.48 16.86 -9.69
CA ASP A 442 -10.58 15.64 -10.48
C ASP A 442 -10.86 15.95 -11.96
N LYS A 443 -11.67 16.98 -12.25
CA LYS A 443 -11.95 17.43 -13.63
C LYS A 443 -10.70 17.84 -14.39
N LEU A 444 -9.83 18.63 -13.76
CA LEU A 444 -8.57 19.03 -14.37
C LEU A 444 -7.68 17.81 -14.61
N ILE A 445 -7.55 16.94 -13.60
CA ILE A 445 -6.69 15.76 -13.68
C ILE A 445 -7.18 14.82 -14.78
N ILE A 446 -8.46 14.45 -14.82
CA ILE A 446 -8.98 13.53 -15.85
C ILE A 446 -8.83 14.11 -17.24
N GLN A 447 -9.02 15.42 -17.45
CA GLN A 447 -8.77 16.06 -18.74
C GLN A 447 -7.29 15.96 -19.15
N LYS A 448 -6.33 16.17 -18.24
CA LYS A 448 -4.90 16.04 -18.56
C LYS A 448 -4.48 14.58 -18.75
N VAL A 449 -4.95 13.67 -17.90
CA VAL A 449 -4.65 12.23 -17.99
C VAL A 449 -5.28 11.61 -19.22
N SER A 450 -6.50 12.01 -19.61
CA SER A 450 -7.20 11.46 -20.77
C SER A 450 -6.93 12.21 -22.08
N GLU A 451 -6.08 13.24 -22.05
CA GLU A 451 -5.82 14.14 -23.19
C GLU A 451 -7.11 14.75 -23.78
N GLY A 452 -8.04 15.12 -22.88
CA GLY A 452 -9.30 15.76 -23.23
C GLY A 452 -10.43 14.81 -23.63
N ARG A 453 -10.22 13.48 -23.57
CA ARG A 453 -11.27 12.50 -23.89
C ARG A 453 -12.43 12.50 -22.90
N PHE A 454 -12.16 12.81 -21.63
CA PHE A 454 -13.18 12.81 -20.56
C PHE A 454 -13.09 14.08 -19.70
N ASN A 455 -14.24 14.62 -19.29
CA ASN A 455 -14.35 15.80 -18.44
C ASN A 455 -14.62 15.47 -16.97
N THR A 456 -15.24 14.33 -16.70
CA THR A 456 -15.51 13.84 -15.34
C THR A 456 -15.07 12.39 -15.17
N LEU A 457 -14.90 11.97 -13.92
CA LEU A 457 -14.62 10.57 -13.61
C LEU A 457 -15.83 9.68 -13.93
N GLU A 458 -17.06 10.19 -13.84
CA GLU A 458 -18.28 9.47 -14.22
C GLU A 458 -18.33 9.22 -15.74
N GLU A 459 -17.99 10.20 -16.59
CA GLU A 459 -17.90 10.01 -18.05
C GLU A 459 -16.90 8.91 -18.41
N TRP A 460 -15.70 8.97 -17.80
CA TRP A 460 -14.67 7.96 -17.99
C TRP A 460 -15.13 6.56 -17.54
N LYS A 461 -15.70 6.45 -16.34
CA LYS A 461 -16.17 5.16 -15.81
C LYS A 461 -17.29 4.57 -16.65
N ASN A 462 -18.26 5.37 -17.09
CA ASN A 462 -19.31 4.94 -18.01
C ASN A 462 -18.73 4.38 -19.31
N SER A 463 -17.79 5.09 -19.93
CA SER A 463 -17.09 4.63 -21.14
C SER A 463 -16.34 3.32 -20.89
N TRP A 464 -15.68 3.17 -19.74
CA TRP A 464 -14.92 1.95 -19.45
C TRP A 464 -15.83 0.75 -19.18
N TYR A 465 -16.91 0.92 -18.41
CA TYR A 465 -17.91 -0.13 -18.21
C TYR A 465 -18.47 -0.65 -19.55
N GLU A 466 -18.78 0.26 -20.49
CA GLU A 466 -19.23 -0.09 -21.84
C GLU A 466 -18.16 -0.85 -22.63
N GLU A 467 -16.89 -0.40 -22.60
CA GLU A 467 -15.77 -1.11 -23.23
C GLU A 467 -15.61 -2.54 -22.68
N ILE A 468 -15.74 -2.73 -21.37
CA ILE A 468 -15.63 -4.04 -20.71
C ILE A 468 -16.81 -4.95 -21.07
N TYR A 469 -18.03 -4.44 -20.99
CA TYR A 469 -19.22 -5.17 -21.39
C TYR A 469 -19.15 -5.64 -22.84
N ASN A 470 -18.80 -4.73 -23.76
CA ASN A 470 -18.65 -5.03 -25.18
C ASN A 470 -17.56 -6.09 -25.41
N LYS A 471 -16.43 -5.98 -24.72
CA LYS A 471 -15.36 -6.98 -24.81
C LYS A 471 -15.83 -8.36 -24.30
N ALA A 472 -16.47 -8.41 -23.14
CA ALA A 472 -16.91 -9.66 -22.52
C ALA A 472 -18.02 -10.36 -23.32
N THR A 473 -18.93 -9.62 -23.94
CA THR A 473 -20.03 -10.16 -24.75
C THR A 473 -19.60 -10.57 -26.16
N THR A 474 -18.65 -9.87 -26.77
CA THR A 474 -18.20 -10.17 -28.14
C THR A 474 -17.04 -11.16 -28.21
N LYS A 475 -16.14 -11.16 -27.22
CA LYS A 475 -14.92 -11.98 -27.21
C LYS A 475 -14.85 -13.00 -26.08
N GLY A 476 -15.71 -12.90 -25.07
CA GLY A 476 -15.60 -13.67 -23.84
C GLY A 476 -14.42 -13.24 -22.97
N PHE A 477 -14.06 -14.08 -22.01
CA PHE A 477 -12.92 -13.89 -21.12
C PHE A 477 -12.19 -15.23 -20.91
N VAL A 478 -11.00 -15.17 -20.29
CA VAL A 478 -10.22 -16.38 -19.98
C VAL A 478 -11.09 -17.31 -19.13
N PRO A 479 -11.27 -18.60 -19.52
CA PRO A 479 -12.11 -19.51 -18.77
C PRO A 479 -11.75 -19.56 -17.29
N ILE A 480 -12.76 -19.48 -16.43
CA ILE A 480 -12.64 -19.60 -14.97
C ILE A 480 -13.42 -20.84 -14.51
N SER A 481 -12.94 -21.45 -13.43
CA SER A 481 -13.63 -22.56 -12.76
C SER A 481 -14.45 -22.02 -11.59
N VAL A 482 -15.76 -22.25 -11.57
CA VAL A 482 -16.63 -21.97 -10.42
C VAL A 482 -17.44 -23.24 -10.15
N ASP A 483 -17.35 -23.79 -8.94
CA ASP A 483 -18.06 -25.03 -8.54
C ASP A 483 -17.86 -26.21 -9.52
N ASN A 484 -16.64 -26.36 -10.05
CA ASN A 484 -16.24 -27.33 -11.09
C ASN A 484 -16.83 -27.09 -12.49
N GLU A 485 -17.56 -25.99 -12.71
CA GLU A 485 -18.02 -25.55 -14.01
C GLU A 485 -17.00 -24.60 -14.67
N GLN A 486 -16.74 -24.79 -15.97
CA GLN A 486 -15.93 -23.86 -16.77
C GLN A 486 -16.79 -22.75 -17.36
N ILE A 487 -16.50 -21.50 -17.00
CA ILE A 487 -17.23 -20.31 -17.44
C ILE A 487 -16.30 -19.44 -18.28
N SER A 488 -16.73 -19.10 -19.49
CA SER A 488 -15.96 -18.23 -20.40
C SER A 488 -16.81 -17.18 -21.13
N THR A 489 -18.13 -17.20 -20.92
CA THR A 489 -19.08 -16.31 -21.59
C THR A 489 -19.76 -15.40 -20.59
N TYR A 490 -20.08 -14.19 -21.03
CA TYR A 490 -20.81 -13.21 -20.22
C TYR A 490 -22.21 -13.73 -19.81
N ALA A 491 -22.92 -14.37 -20.73
CA ALA A 491 -24.28 -14.87 -20.48
C ALA A 491 -24.30 -15.87 -19.31
N ARG A 492 -23.37 -16.84 -19.30
CA ARG A 492 -23.33 -17.84 -18.22
C ARG A 492 -22.90 -17.22 -16.89
N LEU A 493 -21.95 -16.28 -16.91
CA LEU A 493 -21.57 -15.53 -15.72
C LEU A 493 -22.78 -14.78 -15.12
N LYS A 494 -23.58 -14.12 -15.97
CA LYS A 494 -24.79 -13.40 -15.55
C LYS A 494 -25.85 -14.30 -14.94
N GLU A 495 -26.04 -15.51 -15.46
CA GLU A 495 -26.95 -16.49 -14.85
C GLU A 495 -26.56 -16.81 -13.40
N LEU A 496 -25.27 -17.07 -13.15
CA LEU A 496 -24.79 -17.35 -11.79
C LEU A 496 -24.94 -16.15 -10.86
N PHE A 497 -24.68 -14.94 -11.35
CA PHE A 497 -24.93 -13.72 -10.57
C PHE A 497 -26.42 -13.51 -10.29
N ASN A 498 -27.32 -13.81 -11.24
CA ASN A 498 -28.76 -13.75 -11.02
C ASN A 498 -29.22 -14.70 -9.90
N GLU A 499 -28.63 -15.91 -9.86
CA GLU A 499 -28.87 -16.89 -8.79
C GLU A 499 -28.30 -16.42 -7.45
N ALA A 500 -27.06 -15.90 -7.44
CA ALA A 500 -26.39 -15.43 -6.24
C ALA A 500 -27.10 -14.22 -5.62
N VAL A 501 -27.52 -13.25 -6.43
CA VAL A 501 -28.28 -12.05 -5.98
C VAL A 501 -29.67 -12.43 -5.46
N GLN A 502 -30.26 -13.52 -5.95
CA GLN A 502 -31.58 -13.98 -5.53
C GLN A 502 -31.56 -14.68 -4.17
N LYS A 503 -30.44 -15.33 -3.83
CA LYS A 503 -30.22 -16.00 -2.54
C LYS A 503 -29.89 -14.97 -1.47
#